data_AF-A0A182SSM7-F1
#
_entry.id   AF-A0A182SSM7-F1
#
_cell.length_a   1.000
_cell.length_b   1.000
_cell.length_c   1.000
_cell.angle_alpha   90.00
_cell.angle_beta   90.00
_cell.angle_gamma   90.00
#
_symmetry.space_group_name_H-M   'P 1'
#
loop_
_entity.id
_entity.type
_entity.pdbx_description
1 polymer ?
#
loop_
_entity_poly.entity_id
_entity_poly.type
_entity_poly.pdbx_seq_one_letter_code
_entity_poly.pdbx_strand_id
1 'polypeptide(L)'
;MGLSRVERVVPGTRWLRGYTGQFVVADLIAGITVGLTVLPQGLAYATLAGLEPQYGLYSAFVGGVVYALLGGCREVTIGPTALLSLMTSRHTGYGGESGPQLAILLCFLSGVVELLMAVLRLGALVDLISLPVTVGFTSATALIIGASQLKALLGIRGGSGSGFASTVRTVIEKIPEARVADSILGVVSIAVLLALLRTQRSANAKVENGHTTQATVSDVART
;
A
#
# COMPACT_ATOMS: atom_id res chain seq x y z
N MET A 1 12.39 8.41 -33.87
CA MET A 1 11.00 7.92 -34.04
C MET A 1 10.11 8.73 -33.12
N GLY A 2 9.34 9.66 -33.67
CA GLY A 2 8.52 10.59 -32.90
C GLY A 2 7.36 9.87 -32.22
N LEU A 3 7.23 10.06 -30.91
CA LEU A 3 6.05 9.62 -30.15
C LEU A 3 4.79 10.21 -30.80
N SER A 4 3.80 9.38 -31.08
CA SER A 4 2.49 9.86 -31.53
C SER A 4 1.86 10.72 -30.42
N ARG A 5 1.09 11.76 -30.75
CA ARG A 5 0.42 12.63 -29.75
C ARG A 5 -0.43 11.82 -28.75
N VAL A 6 -0.91 10.65 -29.15
CA VAL A 6 -1.71 9.72 -28.36
C VAL A 6 -0.87 9.01 -27.28
N GLU A 7 0.36 8.58 -27.57
CA GLU A 7 1.26 7.92 -26.60
C GLU A 7 1.76 8.89 -25.50
N ARG A 8 1.64 10.20 -25.72
CA ARG A 8 1.88 11.23 -24.69
C ARG A 8 0.71 11.45 -23.75
N VAL A 9 -0.52 11.12 -24.18
CA VAL A 9 -1.76 11.36 -23.42
C VAL A 9 -2.25 10.09 -22.74
N VAL A 10 -2.04 8.92 -23.36
CA VAL A 10 -2.41 7.60 -22.82
C VAL A 10 -1.17 6.70 -22.85
N PRO A 11 -0.26 6.83 -21.87
CA PRO A 11 0.97 6.04 -21.85
C PRO A 11 0.72 4.53 -21.76
N GLY A 12 -0.45 4.09 -21.29
CA GLY A 12 -0.86 2.69 -21.25
C GLY A 12 -0.82 1.98 -22.61
N THR A 13 -1.07 2.68 -23.72
CA THR A 13 -1.02 2.07 -25.07
C THR A 13 0.39 1.73 -25.52
N ARG A 14 1.42 2.33 -24.91
CA ARG A 14 2.83 2.05 -25.21
C ARG A 14 3.23 0.64 -24.81
N TRP A 15 2.73 0.17 -23.66
CA TRP A 15 3.04 -1.15 -23.11
C TRP A 15 2.28 -2.26 -23.85
N LEU A 16 1.10 -1.95 -24.39
CA LEU A 16 0.27 -2.90 -25.13
C LEU A 16 0.86 -3.27 -26.51
N ARG A 17 1.67 -2.39 -27.12
CA ARG A 17 2.28 -2.63 -28.44
C ARG A 17 3.39 -3.69 -28.44
N GLY A 18 3.98 -4.01 -27.29
CA GLY A 18 5.01 -5.04 -27.13
C GLY A 18 4.52 -6.30 -26.39
N TYR A 19 3.21 -6.53 -26.35
CA TYR A 19 2.59 -7.51 -25.48
C TYR A 19 2.56 -8.92 -26.12
N THR A 20 3.45 -9.80 -25.66
CA THR A 20 3.53 -11.22 -26.04
C THR A 20 2.57 -12.09 -25.22
N GLY A 21 2.13 -13.24 -25.79
CA GLY A 21 1.25 -14.19 -25.09
C GLY A 21 1.77 -14.73 -23.75
N GLN A 22 3.10 -14.83 -23.56
CA GLN A 22 3.69 -15.21 -22.27
C GLN A 22 3.43 -14.17 -21.16
N PHE A 23 3.35 -12.89 -21.52
CA PHE A 23 3.02 -11.83 -20.57
C PHE A 23 1.57 -11.88 -20.11
N VAL A 24 0.64 -12.38 -20.94
CA VAL A 24 -0.76 -12.58 -20.55
C VAL A 24 -0.86 -13.49 -19.34
N VAL A 25 -0.17 -14.63 -19.38
CA VAL A 25 -0.22 -15.63 -18.30
C VAL A 25 0.45 -15.09 -17.03
N ALA A 26 1.61 -14.44 -17.19
CA ALA A 26 2.31 -13.82 -16.06
C ALA A 26 1.47 -12.72 -15.39
N ASP A 27 0.87 -11.81 -16.17
CA ASP A 27 0.04 -10.72 -15.65
C ASP A 27 -1.28 -11.23 -15.07
N LEU A 28 -1.84 -12.35 -15.59
CA LEU A 28 -3.03 -12.97 -15.00
C LEU A 28 -2.73 -13.53 -13.61
N ILE A 29 -1.62 -14.27 -13.45
CA ILE A 29 -1.20 -14.81 -12.15
C ILE A 29 -0.88 -13.67 -11.18
N ALA A 30 -0.15 -12.66 -11.64
CA ALA A 30 0.17 -11.48 -10.84
C ALA A 30 -1.09 -10.71 -10.44
N GLY A 31 -2.02 -10.49 -11.37
CA GLY A 31 -3.28 -9.79 -11.13
C GLY A 31 -4.18 -10.52 -10.12
N ILE A 32 -4.30 -11.85 -10.22
CA ILE A 32 -5.03 -12.65 -9.22
C ILE A 32 -4.35 -12.55 -7.85
N THR A 33 -3.02 -12.65 -7.81
CA THR A 33 -2.25 -12.57 -6.56
C THR A 33 -2.41 -11.20 -5.90
N VAL A 34 -2.25 -10.11 -6.66
CA VAL A 34 -2.42 -8.73 -6.19
C VAL A 34 -3.88 -8.46 -5.80
N GLY A 35 -4.84 -8.94 -6.59
CA GLY A 35 -6.27 -8.80 -6.26
C GLY A 35 -6.61 -9.46 -4.92
N LEU A 36 -6.15 -10.70 -4.71
CA LEU A 36 -6.38 -11.43 -3.47
C LEU A 36 -5.73 -10.76 -2.24
N THR A 37 -4.62 -10.05 -2.40
CA THR A 37 -3.98 -9.31 -1.29
C THR A 37 -4.63 -7.94 -1.05
N VAL A 38 -5.09 -7.26 -2.10
CA VAL A 38 -5.73 -5.95 -2.01
C VAL A 38 -7.12 -6.02 -1.37
N LEU A 39 -7.86 -7.13 -1.54
CA LEU A 39 -9.18 -7.32 -0.94
C LEU A 39 -9.18 -7.17 0.60
N PRO A 40 -8.44 -7.99 1.38
CA PRO A 40 -8.41 -7.84 2.84
C PRO A 40 -7.76 -6.51 3.26
N GLN A 41 -6.75 -6.03 2.52
CA GLN A 41 -6.09 -4.76 2.79
C GLN A 41 -7.07 -3.58 2.69
N GLY A 42 -7.88 -3.52 1.64
CA GLY A 42 -8.86 -2.45 1.43
C GLY A 42 -9.93 -2.42 2.52
N LEU A 43 -10.44 -3.59 2.93
CA LEU A 43 -11.42 -3.71 4.03
C LEU A 43 -10.85 -3.19 5.35
N ALA A 44 -9.60 -3.56 5.68
CA ALA A 44 -8.92 -3.10 6.88
C ALA A 44 -8.66 -1.58 6.84
N TYR A 45 -8.29 -1.04 5.69
CA TYR A 45 -7.98 0.39 5.55
C TYR A 45 -9.22 1.28 5.53
N ALA A 46 -10.37 0.80 5.05
CA ALA A 46 -11.63 1.53 5.17
C ALA A 46 -12.08 1.65 6.63
N THR A 47 -11.99 0.57 7.40
CA THR A 47 -12.33 0.60 8.83
C THR A 47 -11.34 1.46 9.62
N LEU A 48 -10.07 1.48 9.25
CA LEU A 48 -9.07 2.39 9.80
C LEU A 48 -9.37 3.86 9.48
N ALA A 49 -10.00 4.14 8.34
CA ALA A 49 -10.52 5.45 7.96
C ALA A 49 -11.84 5.82 8.67
N GLY A 50 -12.43 4.92 9.47
CA GLY A 50 -13.74 5.14 10.08
C GLY A 50 -14.91 5.04 9.09
N LEU A 51 -14.70 4.40 7.94
CA LEU A 51 -15.70 4.19 6.90
C LEU A 51 -16.16 2.74 6.86
N GLU A 52 -17.31 2.50 6.23
CA GLU A 52 -17.77 1.14 5.96
C GLU A 52 -16.78 0.40 5.04
N PRO A 53 -16.57 -0.92 5.22
CA PRO A 53 -15.57 -1.68 4.46
C PRO A 53 -15.70 -1.59 2.93
N GLN A 54 -16.93 -1.41 2.42
CA GLN A 54 -17.23 -1.26 1.00
C GLN A 54 -16.49 -0.10 0.32
N TYR A 55 -16.24 1.01 1.04
CA TYR A 55 -15.51 2.16 0.49
C TYR A 55 -14.05 1.83 0.16
N GLY A 56 -13.43 0.89 0.89
CA GLY A 56 -12.08 0.41 0.60
C GLY A 56 -12.02 -0.37 -0.70
N LEU A 57 -13.04 -1.19 -0.96
CA LEU A 57 -13.16 -1.95 -2.20
C LEU A 57 -13.41 -1.04 -3.41
N TYR A 58 -14.28 -0.04 -3.26
CA TYR A 58 -14.53 0.95 -4.31
C TYR A 58 -13.26 1.72 -4.68
N SER A 59 -12.50 2.18 -3.68
CA SER A 59 -11.23 2.88 -3.90
C SER A 59 -10.20 2.02 -4.61
N ALA A 60 -10.04 0.76 -4.19
CA ALA A 60 -9.10 -0.18 -4.82
C ALA A 60 -9.46 -0.49 -6.27
N PHE A 61 -10.73 -0.73 -6.56
CA PHE A 61 -11.19 -1.06 -7.91
C PHE A 61 -11.09 0.14 -8.86
N VAL A 62 -11.69 1.28 -8.49
CA VAL A 62 -11.73 2.47 -9.34
C VAL A 62 -10.32 3.03 -9.56
N GLY A 63 -9.51 3.09 -8.50
CA GLY A 63 -8.12 3.57 -8.59
C GLY A 63 -7.27 2.71 -9.54
N GLY A 64 -7.41 1.38 -9.46
CA GLY A 64 -6.73 0.46 -10.37
C GLY A 64 -7.14 0.63 -11.83
N VAL A 65 -8.45 0.75 -12.12
CA VAL A 65 -8.95 0.94 -13.49
C VAL A 65 -8.47 2.27 -14.08
N VAL A 66 -8.55 3.36 -13.31
CA VAL A 66 -8.09 4.69 -13.77
C VAL A 66 -6.58 4.68 -14.03
N TYR A 67 -5.80 4.06 -13.15
CA TYR A 67 -4.35 3.94 -13.34
C TYR A 67 -3.97 3.02 -14.51
N ALA A 68 -4.73 1.94 -14.76
CA ALA A 68 -4.49 1.09 -15.93
C ALA A 68 -4.62 1.86 -17.27
N LEU A 69 -5.49 2.88 -17.31
CA LEU A 69 -5.68 3.70 -18.51
C LEU A 69 -4.66 4.85 -18.60
N LEU A 70 -4.42 5.57 -17.51
CA LEU A 70 -3.63 6.81 -17.50
C LEU A 70 -2.18 6.62 -17.01
N GLY A 71 -1.86 5.46 -16.44
CA GLY A 71 -0.62 5.18 -15.75
C GLY A 71 0.58 5.04 -16.68
N GLY A 72 1.71 5.57 -16.22
CA GLY A 72 2.98 5.51 -16.94
C GLY A 72 3.74 4.19 -16.75
N CYS A 73 3.58 3.53 -15.61
CA CYS A 73 4.36 2.35 -15.19
C CYS A 73 3.47 1.12 -15.01
N ARG A 74 3.81 0.00 -15.66
CA ARG A 74 3.02 -1.25 -15.65
C ARG A 74 2.99 -1.99 -14.31
N GLU A 75 4.03 -1.85 -13.50
CA GLU A 75 4.22 -2.63 -12.27
C GLU A 75 3.59 -1.97 -11.03
N VAL A 76 3.12 -0.73 -11.15
CA VAL A 76 2.57 0.02 -10.01
C VAL A 76 1.11 -0.37 -9.79
N THR A 77 0.81 -0.83 -8.58
CA THR A 77 -0.56 -1.09 -8.12
C THR A 77 -1.06 0.12 -7.33
N ILE A 78 -2.24 0.62 -7.68
CA ILE A 78 -2.92 1.69 -6.93
C ILE A 78 -4.01 1.10 -6.05
N GLY A 79 -4.06 1.56 -4.80
CA GLY A 79 -5.09 1.17 -3.85
C GLY A 79 -5.01 2.03 -2.59
N PRO A 80 -5.93 1.81 -1.63
CA PRO A 80 -5.90 2.50 -0.35
C PRO A 80 -4.60 2.18 0.39
N THR A 81 -4.10 3.15 1.16
CA THR A 81 -2.90 2.99 2.00
C THR A 81 -3.21 3.33 3.45
N ALA A 82 -2.52 2.65 4.38
CA ALA A 82 -2.75 2.81 5.82
C ALA A 82 -2.61 4.27 6.28
N LEU A 83 -1.61 5.00 5.77
CA LEU A 83 -1.38 6.40 6.14
C LEU A 83 -2.53 7.31 5.70
N LEU A 84 -2.99 7.19 4.45
CA LEU A 84 -4.10 7.99 3.94
C LEU A 84 -5.38 7.69 4.71
N SER A 85 -5.63 6.43 5.07
CA SER A 85 -6.74 6.05 5.95
C SER A 85 -6.66 6.72 7.32
N LEU A 86 -5.48 6.74 7.94
CA LEU A 86 -5.27 7.39 9.25
C LEU A 86 -5.42 8.92 9.19
N MET A 87 -5.08 9.55 8.07
CA MET A 87 -5.28 11.00 7.90
C MET A 87 -6.74 11.33 7.62
N THR A 88 -7.42 10.47 6.87
CA THR A 88 -8.85 10.59 6.57
C THR A 88 -9.71 10.40 7.83
N SER A 89 -9.37 9.42 8.69
CA SER A 89 -10.14 9.11 9.91
C SER A 89 -10.26 10.25 10.91
N ARG A 90 -9.30 11.19 10.90
CA ARG A 90 -9.36 12.41 11.71
C ARG A 90 -10.55 13.29 11.34
N HIS A 91 -11.03 13.17 10.11
CA HIS A 91 -12.10 13.98 9.57
C HIS A 91 -13.44 13.19 9.54
N THR A 92 -13.43 11.88 9.30
CA THR A 92 -14.62 11.12 8.82
C THR A 92 -15.34 10.22 9.84
N GLY A 93 -14.99 10.24 11.13
CA GLY A 93 -15.73 9.43 12.11
C GLY A 93 -14.98 8.98 13.36
N TYR A 94 -13.73 9.41 13.57
CA TYR A 94 -13.03 9.25 14.85
C TYR A 94 -12.55 10.57 15.47
N GLY A 95 -13.04 11.70 14.94
CA GLY A 95 -12.77 13.06 15.42
C GLY A 95 -13.74 14.14 14.91
N GLY A 96 -14.69 13.81 14.02
CA GLY A 96 -15.73 14.71 13.52
C GLY A 96 -17.08 14.00 13.43
N GLU A 97 -18.18 14.76 13.47
CA GLU A 97 -19.57 14.24 13.41
C GLU A 97 -20.00 13.81 11.99
N SER A 98 -19.12 13.98 11.01
CA SER A 98 -19.47 13.85 9.58
C SER A 98 -19.07 12.48 9.04
N GLY A 99 -20.05 11.78 8.45
CA GLY A 99 -19.90 10.45 7.88
C GLY A 99 -19.17 10.40 6.52
N PRO A 100 -19.47 9.43 5.64
CA PRO A 100 -18.72 9.16 4.41
C PRO A 100 -18.67 10.34 3.42
N GLN A 101 -19.58 11.30 3.53
CA GLN A 101 -19.65 12.49 2.67
C GLN A 101 -18.38 13.33 2.75
N LEU A 102 -17.79 13.47 3.95
CA LEU A 102 -16.56 14.25 4.10
C LEU A 102 -15.35 13.53 3.49
N ALA A 103 -15.33 12.20 3.53
CA ALA A 103 -14.29 11.41 2.87
C ALA A 103 -14.32 11.61 1.36
N ILE A 104 -15.53 11.62 0.78
CA ILE A 104 -15.75 11.86 -0.65
C ILE A 104 -15.32 13.28 -1.02
N LEU A 105 -15.69 14.29 -0.21
CA LEU A 105 -15.29 15.67 -0.43
C LEU A 105 -13.76 15.85 -0.34
N LEU A 106 -13.13 15.23 0.65
CA LEU A 106 -11.67 15.28 0.84
C LEU A 106 -10.94 14.62 -0.34
N CYS A 107 -11.44 13.48 -0.82
CA CYS A 107 -10.93 12.80 -2.01
C CYS A 107 -11.05 13.69 -3.26
N PHE A 108 -12.22 14.30 -3.46
CA PHE A 108 -12.46 15.22 -4.57
C PHE A 108 -11.51 16.42 -4.52
N LEU A 109 -11.36 17.05 -3.35
CA LEU A 109 -10.49 18.21 -3.18
C LEU A 109 -9.01 17.84 -3.37
N SER A 110 -8.56 16.69 -2.86
CA SER A 110 -7.21 16.17 -3.12
C SER A 110 -6.96 16.02 -4.61
N GLY A 111 -7.91 15.43 -5.35
CA GLY A 111 -7.81 15.28 -6.80
C GLY A 111 -7.74 16.62 -7.55
N VAL A 112 -8.50 17.63 -7.12
CA VAL A 112 -8.41 18.99 -7.68
C VAL A 112 -7.03 19.61 -7.43
N VAL A 113 -6.49 19.46 -6.21
CA VAL A 113 -5.15 19.97 -5.86
C VAL A 113 -4.06 19.24 -6.66
N GLU A 114 -4.15 17.92 -6.80
CA GLU A 114 -3.24 17.11 -7.62
C GLU A 114 -3.30 17.50 -9.09
N LEU A 115 -4.49 17.73 -9.64
CA LEU A 115 -4.67 18.20 -11.03
C LEU A 115 -4.07 19.59 -11.22
N LEU A 116 -4.27 20.49 -10.26
CA LEU A 116 -3.70 21.85 -10.30
C LEU A 116 -2.17 21.80 -10.23
N MET A 117 -1.60 20.97 -9.36
CA MET A 117 -0.14 20.73 -9.31
C MET A 117 0.39 20.16 -10.63
N ALA A 118 -0.35 19.25 -11.28
CA ALA A 118 0.01 18.70 -12.58
C ALA A 118 -0.01 19.76 -13.69
N VAL A 119 -1.05 20.60 -13.75
CA VAL A 119 -1.17 21.70 -14.73
C VAL A 119 -0.05 22.73 -14.57
N LEU A 120 0.27 23.08 -13.33
CA LEU A 120 1.38 23.99 -12.99
C LEU A 120 2.77 23.33 -13.12
N ARG A 121 2.83 22.03 -13.49
CA ARG A 121 4.05 21.23 -13.62
C ARG A 121 4.92 21.19 -12.35
N LEU A 122 4.29 21.20 -11.18
CA LEU A 122 4.97 21.08 -9.89
C LEU A 122 5.60 19.69 -9.65
N GLY A 123 5.50 18.75 -10.59
CA GLY A 123 6.27 17.51 -10.54
C GLY A 123 7.78 17.75 -10.37
N ALA A 124 8.31 18.82 -10.98
CA ALA A 124 9.71 19.21 -10.80
C ALA A 124 10.06 19.58 -9.34
N LEU A 125 9.08 20.03 -8.54
CA LEU A 125 9.29 20.31 -7.11
C LEU A 125 9.37 19.02 -6.29
N VAL A 126 8.69 17.96 -6.72
CA VAL A 126 8.79 16.63 -6.09
C VAL A 126 10.19 16.04 -6.31
N ASP A 127 10.81 16.30 -7.47
CA ASP A 127 12.19 15.90 -7.75
C ASP A 127 13.23 16.61 -6.86
N LEU A 128 12.85 17.72 -6.21
CA LEU A 128 13.70 18.44 -5.25
C LEU A 128 13.62 17.87 -3.82
N ILE A 129 12.77 16.88 -3.57
CA ILE A 129 12.71 16.21 -2.28
C ILE A 129 13.97 15.36 -2.12
N SER A 130 14.80 15.74 -1.16
CA SER A 130 16.07 15.05 -0.90
C SER A 130 15.84 13.66 -0.30
N LEU A 131 16.74 12.73 -0.58
CA LEU A 131 16.72 11.38 -0.02
C LEU A 131 16.56 11.36 1.52
N PRO A 132 17.25 12.23 2.30
CA PRO A 132 17.04 12.30 3.75
C PRO A 132 15.60 12.64 4.17
N VAL A 133 14.92 13.52 3.42
CA VAL A 133 13.52 13.90 3.72
C VAL A 133 12.60 12.71 3.48
N THR A 134 12.77 12.00 2.36
CA THR A 134 11.97 10.82 2.03
C THR A 134 12.17 9.71 3.06
N VAL A 135 13.41 9.46 3.49
CA VAL A 135 13.72 8.47 4.54
C VAL A 135 13.09 8.90 5.86
N GLY A 136 13.26 10.16 6.28
CA GLY A 136 12.66 10.69 7.51
C GLY A 136 11.13 10.58 7.53
N PHE A 137 10.47 10.96 6.44
CA PHE A 137 9.02 10.84 6.28
C PHE A 137 8.57 9.37 6.33
N THR A 138 9.30 8.47 5.66
CA THR A 138 8.97 7.03 5.64
C THR A 138 9.14 6.41 7.04
N SER A 139 10.21 6.76 7.77
CA SER A 139 10.42 6.31 9.15
C SER A 139 9.33 6.81 10.09
N ALA A 140 8.95 8.09 10.01
CA ALA A 140 7.86 8.64 10.80
C ALA A 140 6.52 7.97 10.48
N THR A 141 6.23 7.75 9.20
CA THR A 141 5.04 7.04 8.74
C THR A 141 4.99 5.61 9.28
N ALA A 142 6.12 4.89 9.28
CA ALA A 142 6.21 3.54 9.84
C ALA A 142 5.87 3.51 11.34
N LEU A 143 6.36 4.48 12.12
CA LEU A 143 6.03 4.60 13.55
C LEU A 143 4.54 4.92 13.77
N ILE A 144 3.97 5.83 12.96
CA ILE A 144 2.55 6.19 13.03
C ILE A 144 1.67 4.98 12.72
N ILE A 145 1.96 4.27 11.65
CA ILE A 145 1.23 3.05 11.27
C ILE A 145 1.39 2.00 12.37
N GLY A 146 2.61 1.71 12.83
CA GLY A 146 2.88 0.73 13.88
C GLY A 146 2.09 1.00 15.17
N ALA A 147 2.11 2.24 15.66
CA ALA A 147 1.34 2.63 16.85
C ALA A 147 -0.17 2.50 16.63
N SER A 148 -0.67 2.82 15.43
CA SER A 148 -2.10 2.65 15.11
C SER A 148 -2.54 1.18 15.11
N GLN A 149 -1.69 0.29 14.61
CA GLN A 149 -1.98 -1.15 14.54
C GLN A 149 -1.87 -1.83 15.90
N LEU A 150 -1.08 -1.29 16.83
CA LEU A 150 -0.95 -1.85 18.17
C LEU A 150 -2.29 -1.85 18.93
N LYS A 151 -3.15 -0.84 18.71
CA LYS A 151 -4.51 -0.83 19.28
C LYS A 151 -5.37 -1.97 18.75
N ALA A 152 -5.31 -2.20 17.43
CA ALA A 152 -6.04 -3.29 16.78
C ALA A 152 -5.52 -4.65 17.26
N LEU A 153 -4.20 -4.79 17.45
CA LEU A 153 -3.57 -6.01 17.96
C LEU A 153 -4.02 -6.33 19.39
N LEU A 154 -4.12 -5.33 20.27
CA LEU A 154 -4.51 -5.50 21.67
C LEU A 154 -6.03 -5.56 21.88
N GLY A 155 -6.83 -5.39 20.83
CA GLY A 155 -8.29 -5.37 20.91
C GLY A 155 -8.87 -4.16 21.65
N ILE A 156 -8.10 -3.08 21.77
CA ILE A 156 -8.51 -1.85 22.49
C ILE A 156 -9.49 -1.07 21.61
N ARG A 157 -10.73 -0.90 22.08
CA ARG A 157 -11.77 -0.13 21.39
C ARG A 157 -11.70 1.35 21.76
N GLY A 158 -11.84 2.21 20.76
CA GLY A 158 -11.90 3.67 20.93
C GLY A 158 -10.53 4.34 20.96
N GLY A 159 -10.41 5.47 20.23
CA GLY A 159 -9.23 6.34 20.27
C GLY A 159 -8.52 6.60 18.93
N SER A 160 -9.17 6.49 17.78
CA SER A 160 -8.50 6.78 16.48
C SER A 160 -8.28 8.27 16.20
N GLY A 161 -8.81 9.17 17.02
CA GLY A 161 -8.62 10.61 16.89
C GLY A 161 -7.51 11.13 17.79
N SER A 162 -6.63 11.98 17.23
CA SER A 162 -5.62 12.85 17.89
C SER A 162 -4.12 12.52 17.75
N GLY A 163 -3.73 11.72 16.75
CA GLY A 163 -2.32 11.63 16.32
C GLY A 163 -1.48 10.59 17.06
N PHE A 164 -0.17 10.58 16.78
CA PHE A 164 0.75 9.54 17.26
C PHE A 164 0.88 9.54 18.78
N ALA A 165 1.12 10.72 19.37
CA ALA A 165 1.34 10.85 20.81
C ALA A 165 0.12 10.40 21.63
N SER A 166 -1.08 10.79 21.23
CA SER A 166 -2.30 10.33 21.91
C SER A 166 -2.53 8.84 21.69
N THR A 167 -2.22 8.31 20.51
CA THR A 167 -2.32 6.88 20.21
C THR A 167 -1.44 6.06 21.15
N VAL A 168 -0.19 6.47 21.33
CA VAL A 168 0.74 5.83 22.27
C VAL A 168 0.23 5.95 23.71
N ARG A 169 -0.23 7.14 24.12
CA ARG A 169 -0.78 7.37 25.45
C ARG A 169 -1.99 6.48 25.74
N THR A 170 -2.96 6.41 24.81
CA THR A 170 -4.14 5.56 24.93
C THR A 170 -3.76 4.08 25.03
N VAL A 171 -2.77 3.62 24.25
CA VAL A 171 -2.30 2.25 24.36
C VAL A 171 -1.75 2.01 25.77
N ILE A 172 -0.87 2.87 26.28
CA ILE A 172 -0.28 2.70 27.62
C ILE A 172 -1.35 2.69 28.72
N GLU A 173 -2.30 3.62 28.66
CA GLU A 173 -3.35 3.75 29.68
C GLU A 173 -4.37 2.61 29.63
N LYS A 174 -4.69 2.09 28.43
CA LYS A 174 -5.72 1.05 28.22
C LYS A 174 -5.16 -0.37 28.04
N ILE A 175 -3.87 -0.61 28.29
CA ILE A 175 -3.30 -1.97 28.34
C ILE A 175 -4.13 -2.92 29.23
N PRO A 176 -4.62 -2.51 30.42
CA PRO A 176 -5.42 -3.40 31.27
C PRO A 176 -6.77 -3.79 30.67
N GLU A 177 -7.32 -2.97 29.76
CA GLU A 177 -8.58 -3.25 29.05
C GLU A 177 -8.35 -4.12 27.80
N ALA A 178 -7.11 -4.55 27.52
CA ALA A 178 -6.79 -5.34 26.34
C ALA A 178 -7.53 -6.67 26.34
N ARG A 179 -8.10 -7.02 25.18
CA ARG A 179 -8.79 -8.29 24.99
C ARG A 179 -7.76 -9.37 24.69
N VAL A 180 -7.46 -10.20 25.68
CA VAL A 180 -6.45 -11.27 25.58
C VAL A 180 -6.67 -12.17 24.36
N ALA A 181 -7.94 -12.45 24.00
CA ALA A 181 -8.27 -13.24 22.82
C ALA A 181 -7.81 -12.59 21.50
N ASP A 182 -8.04 -11.28 21.33
CA ASP A 182 -7.62 -10.53 20.14
C ASP A 182 -6.08 -10.44 20.08
N SER A 183 -5.43 -10.23 21.23
CA SER A 183 -3.98 -10.22 21.38
C SER A 183 -3.33 -11.54 20.99
N ILE A 184 -3.85 -12.68 21.47
CA ILE A 184 -3.33 -14.00 21.11
C ILE A 184 -3.50 -14.25 19.62
N LEU A 185 -4.69 -13.97 19.07
CA LEU A 185 -4.95 -14.15 17.64
C LEU A 185 -4.00 -13.31 16.78
N GLY A 186 -3.79 -12.05 17.16
CA GLY A 186 -2.87 -11.14 16.48
C GLY A 186 -1.42 -11.62 16.53
N VAL A 187 -0.93 -12.01 17.71
CA VAL A 187 0.45 -12.51 17.88
C VAL A 187 0.66 -13.81 17.11
N VAL A 188 -0.28 -14.75 17.17
CA VAL A 188 -0.21 -16.01 16.41
C VAL A 188 -0.21 -15.73 14.92
N SER A 189 -1.07 -14.83 14.43
CA SER A 189 -1.12 -14.45 13.02
C SER A 189 0.21 -13.85 12.54
N ILE A 190 0.80 -12.94 13.33
CA ILE A 190 2.13 -12.37 13.04
C ILE A 190 3.20 -13.48 13.03
N ALA A 191 3.19 -14.38 14.02
CA ALA A 191 4.17 -15.47 14.10
C ALA A 191 4.09 -16.42 12.89
N VAL A 192 2.88 -16.79 12.46
CA VAL A 192 2.65 -17.61 11.26
C VAL A 192 3.13 -16.89 10.00
N LEU A 193 2.78 -15.62 9.82
CA LEU A 193 3.23 -14.83 8.66
C LEU A 193 4.76 -14.70 8.61
N LEU A 194 5.40 -14.46 9.76
CA LEU A 194 6.87 -14.41 9.84
C LEU A 194 7.51 -15.78 9.57
N ALA A 195 6.90 -16.86 10.04
CA ALA A 195 7.39 -18.22 9.76
C ALA A 195 7.32 -18.55 8.27
N LEU A 196 6.19 -18.25 7.62
CA LEU A 196 6.04 -18.42 6.17
C LEU A 196 6.99 -17.53 5.38
N LEU A 197 7.20 -16.28 5.80
CA LEU A 197 8.15 -15.38 5.14
C LEU A 197 9.59 -15.90 5.27
N ARG A 198 9.95 -16.45 6.43
CA ARG A 198 11.27 -17.07 6.64
C ARG A 198 11.47 -18.28 5.75
N THR A 199 10.50 -19.18 5.65
CA THR A 199 10.62 -20.38 4.80
C THR A 199 10.71 -20.00 3.32
N GLN A 200 9.93 -19.01 2.86
CA GLN A 200 10.00 -18.48 1.48
C GLN A 200 11.38 -17.86 1.18
N ARG A 201 11.92 -17.04 2.09
CA ARG A 201 13.26 -16.46 1.93
C ARG A 201 14.34 -17.53 1.88
N SER A 202 14.26 -18.54 2.75
CA SER A 202 15.20 -19.66 2.76
C SER A 202 15.09 -20.52 1.49
N ALA A 203 13.89 -20.69 0.92
CA ALA A 203 13.71 -21.40 -0.34
C ALA A 203 14.31 -20.61 -1.52
N ASN A 204 14.04 -19.31 -1.62
CA ASN A 204 14.61 -18.46 -2.67
C ASN A 204 16.14 -18.41 -2.60
N ALA A 205 16.72 -18.29 -1.40
CA ALA A 205 18.18 -18.31 -1.23
C ALA A 205 18.82 -19.63 -1.68
N LYS A 206 18.13 -20.77 -1.52
CA LYS A 206 18.62 -22.07 -2.03
C LYS A 206 18.57 -22.15 -3.55
N VAL A 207 17.53 -21.60 -4.18
CA VAL A 207 17.39 -21.54 -5.64
C VAL A 207 18.48 -20.66 -6.25
N GLU A 208 18.76 -19.50 -5.65
CA GLU A 208 19.80 -18.57 -6.10
C GLU A 208 21.20 -19.19 -6.00
N ASN A 209 21.54 -19.81 -4.86
CA ASN A 209 22.82 -20.50 -4.68
C ASN A 209 22.99 -21.72 -5.62
N GLY A 210 21.91 -22.41 -5.97
CA GLY A 210 21.94 -23.53 -6.93
C GLY A 210 22.30 -23.10 -8.36
N HIS A 211 21.77 -21.96 -8.83
CA HIS A 211 22.11 -21.41 -10.14
C HIS A 211 23.55 -20.91 -10.21
N THR A 212 24.04 -20.24 -9.15
CA THR A 212 25.43 -19.78 -9.07
C THR A 212 26.41 -20.96 -9.07
N THR A 213 26.10 -22.04 -8.35
CA THR A 213 26.94 -23.25 -8.30
C THR A 213 27.02 -23.96 -9.66
N GLN A 214 25.90 -24.06 -10.41
CA GLN A 214 25.90 -24.66 -11.74
C GLN A 214 26.66 -23.82 -12.78
N ALA A 215 26.57 -22.49 -12.70
CA ALA A 215 27.32 -21.59 -13.57
C ALA A 215 28.83 -21.75 -13.37
N THR A 216 29.30 -21.75 -12.11
CA THR A 216 30.73 -21.93 -11.78
C THR A 216 31.27 -23.30 -12.20
N VAL A 217 30.52 -24.38 -12.00
CA VAL A 217 30.94 -25.73 -12.43
C VAL A 217 31.02 -25.84 -13.96
N SER A 218 30.13 -25.16 -14.69
CA SER A 218 30.15 -25.16 -16.16
C SER A 218 31.31 -24.36 -16.76
N ASP A 219 31.79 -23.32 -16.06
CA ASP A 219 32.97 -22.55 -16.48
C ASP A 219 34.28 -23.28 -16.17
N VAL A 220 34.37 -23.95 -15.00
CA VAL A 220 35.55 -24.77 -14.64
C VAL A 220 35.67 -26.01 -15.53
N ALA A 221 34.56 -26.58 -16.00
CA ALA A 221 34.59 -27.71 -16.94
C ALA A 221 34.97 -27.32 -18.39
N ARG A 222 35.08 -26.02 -18.70
CA ARG A 222 35.50 -25.50 -20.03
C ARG A 222 36.96 -25.02 -20.09
N THR A 223 37.69 -25.05 -18.99
CA THR A 223 39.13 -24.76 -18.91
C THR A 223 39.94 -26.03 -18.74
#